data_AF-A0A1T4KNW7-F1
#
_entry.id   AF-A0A1T4KNW7-F1
#
_cell.length_a   1.000
_cell.length_b   1.000
_cell.length_c   1.000
_cell.angle_alpha   90.00
_cell.angle_beta   90.00
_cell.angle_gamma   90.00
#
_symmetry.space_group_name_H-M   'P 1'
#
loop_
_entity.id
_entity.type
_entity.pdbx_description
1 polymer ?
#
loop_
_entity_poly.entity_id
_entity_poly.type
_entity_poly.pdbx_seq_one_letter_code
_entity_poly.pdbx_strand_id
1 'polypeptide(L)'
;MNFTFKKNFIFFILLTFSVLSVQASGKRDKLFETVETGTEKEIKSALKKNPDYANIKRGKEKESLLMSALKEDRGLSVINILLKYGADPMQKDAEKRNSIMYAAKYSSSPEVLERLIKDNSIFNFSRRKKILKTDKNGKNAFDYVQENSSPNEMIEVLRKFIKEKTEEPEESEQILEEEQKKQEEAQIPENIKTEETARKDEKAEIEQKTENPKLPEENAENKKNEENGSAENISLNPILQNENEVKGENLTFAPQNEDKTSSTEKRQEFERKIEISPYEKTNLFDYALENDSNEVPQKSSPSILRKFIENADERDSEGRTKLMNASKKGDLSLTEDLIFSKADVNAKDDDGWTALMFASRFSENDKIVEKLIENGADIKAKNNYGVSSLKLASSFSKNSKIVSQLLSGYEISDSEVRSSFINAITEESPSQILDAFFEYGLPVNSFYDGKTPLMYAAESCKDTKIIQWLLSNGAKINYKTDSGLTAFDFAKKNKKLKRDSVFWSLGNF
;
A
#
# COMPACT_ATOMS: atom_id res chain seq x y z
N MET A 1 -10.21 -15.13 75.91
CA MET A 1 -9.20 -15.65 74.97
C MET A 1 -9.83 -15.81 73.59
N ASN A 2 -9.19 -15.22 72.59
CA ASN A 2 -9.22 -15.59 71.15
C ASN A 2 -10.50 -15.37 70.33
N PHE A 3 -10.78 -14.11 69.95
CA PHE A 3 -11.57 -13.82 68.74
C PHE A 3 -11.20 -12.47 68.10
N THR A 4 -9.92 -12.23 67.79
CA THR A 4 -9.46 -10.92 67.24
C THR A 4 -8.25 -11.02 66.29
N PHE A 5 -8.17 -12.05 65.43
CA PHE A 5 -7.02 -12.16 64.50
C PHE A 5 -7.32 -12.24 62.99
N LYS A 6 -8.60 -12.38 62.56
CA LYS A 6 -8.92 -12.52 61.12
C LYS A 6 -9.42 -11.26 60.40
N LYS A 7 -9.94 -10.26 61.11
CA LYS A 7 -10.41 -9.00 60.48
C LYS A 7 -9.28 -8.00 60.18
N ASN A 8 -8.18 -8.03 60.92
CA ASN A 8 -7.05 -7.11 60.71
C ASN A 8 -6.12 -7.55 59.55
N PHE A 9 -6.10 -8.82 59.17
CA PHE A 9 -5.22 -9.31 58.09
C PHE A 9 -5.75 -8.93 56.69
N ILE A 10 -7.08 -8.94 56.51
CA ILE A 10 -7.72 -8.51 55.24
C ILE A 10 -7.63 -6.98 55.08
N PHE A 11 -7.71 -6.23 56.18
CA PHE A 11 -7.50 -4.78 56.15
C PHE A 11 -6.05 -4.40 55.89
N PHE A 12 -5.07 -5.17 56.38
CA PHE A 12 -3.64 -4.97 56.08
C PHE A 12 -3.28 -5.28 54.62
N ILE A 13 -3.93 -6.28 53.99
CA ILE A 13 -3.71 -6.60 52.57
C ILE A 13 -4.34 -5.54 51.65
N LEU A 14 -5.51 -4.99 51.99
CA LEU A 14 -6.11 -3.87 51.23
C LEU A 14 -5.35 -2.54 51.42
N LEU A 15 -4.77 -2.28 52.60
CA LEU A 15 -3.94 -1.09 52.85
C LEU A 15 -2.55 -1.19 52.20
N THR A 16 -1.98 -2.39 52.07
CA THR A 16 -0.70 -2.59 51.38
C THR A 16 -0.84 -2.60 49.87
N PHE A 17 -1.95 -3.09 49.32
CA PHE A 17 -2.26 -2.94 47.89
C PHE A 17 -2.52 -1.49 47.49
N SER A 18 -3.17 -0.68 48.35
CA SER A 18 -3.37 0.75 48.08
C SER A 18 -2.04 1.52 48.16
N VAL A 19 -1.17 1.22 49.13
CA VAL A 19 0.15 1.87 49.24
C VAL A 19 1.09 1.45 48.10
N LEU A 20 1.10 0.18 47.70
CA LEU A 20 1.89 -0.29 46.54
C LEU A 20 1.40 0.29 45.21
N SER A 21 0.08 0.45 45.03
CA SER A 21 -0.48 1.06 43.82
C SER A 21 -0.26 2.59 43.78
N VAL A 22 -0.30 3.28 44.92
CA VAL A 22 0.08 4.71 45.03
C VAL A 22 1.59 4.92 44.82
N GLN A 23 2.43 4.02 45.32
CA GLN A 23 3.88 4.12 45.16
C GLN A 23 4.34 3.71 43.74
N ALA A 24 3.57 2.87 43.05
CA ALA A 24 3.75 2.57 41.63
C ALA A 24 3.23 3.69 40.71
N SER A 25 2.12 4.37 41.06
CA SER A 25 1.64 5.54 40.31
C SER A 25 2.62 6.72 40.42
N GLY A 26 3.10 7.02 41.64
CA GLY A 26 4.06 8.10 41.86
C GLY A 26 5.41 7.92 41.13
N LYS A 27 5.85 6.67 40.90
CA LYS A 27 7.05 6.38 40.10
C LYS A 27 6.83 6.60 38.59
N ARG A 28 5.61 6.35 38.09
CA ARG A 28 5.26 6.59 36.68
C ARG A 28 5.10 8.07 36.42
N ASP A 29 4.36 8.77 37.27
CA ASP A 29 4.14 10.21 37.13
C ASP A 29 5.46 11.00 37.19
N LYS A 30 6.37 10.60 38.10
CA LYS A 30 7.73 11.16 38.15
C LYS A 30 8.55 10.93 36.88
N LEU A 31 8.34 9.82 36.16
CA LEU A 31 9.01 9.59 34.88
C LEU A 31 8.49 10.54 33.80
N PHE A 32 7.18 10.80 33.76
CA PHE A 32 6.61 11.82 32.87
C PHE A 32 7.18 13.21 33.17
N GLU A 33 7.22 13.63 34.44
CA GLU A 33 7.83 14.90 34.84
C GLU A 33 9.32 14.99 34.42
N THR A 34 10.05 13.88 34.56
CA THR A 34 11.46 13.78 34.13
C THR A 34 11.60 13.89 32.60
N VAL A 35 10.65 13.34 31.84
CA VAL A 35 10.62 13.45 30.37
C VAL A 35 10.19 14.83 29.91
N GLU A 36 9.33 15.52 30.67
CA GLU A 36 8.88 16.88 30.38
C GLU A 36 9.99 17.89 30.64
N THR A 37 10.70 17.80 31.77
CA THR A 37 11.62 18.87 32.21
C THR A 37 13.06 18.44 32.48
N GLY A 38 13.30 17.14 32.65
CA GLY A 38 14.60 16.60 33.07
C GLY A 38 15.64 16.59 31.95
N THR A 39 16.90 16.41 32.35
CA THR A 39 18.04 16.32 31.43
C THR A 39 18.08 14.96 30.70
N GLU A 40 18.78 14.90 29.56
CA GLU A 40 18.97 13.64 28.83
C GLU A 40 19.56 12.51 29.69
N LYS A 41 20.48 12.85 30.60
CA LYS A 41 21.13 11.88 31.49
C LYS A 41 20.14 11.29 32.50
N GLU A 42 19.26 12.13 33.04
CA GLU A 42 18.22 11.72 33.98
C GLU A 42 17.19 10.83 33.29
N ILE A 43 16.75 11.21 32.08
CA ILE A 43 15.81 10.41 31.27
C ILE A 43 16.43 9.05 30.93
N LYS A 44 17.67 9.01 30.44
CA LYS A 44 18.41 7.76 30.17
C LYS A 44 18.50 6.88 31.41
N SER A 45 18.85 7.47 32.57
CA SER A 45 18.98 6.74 33.83
C SER A 45 17.64 6.18 34.32
N ALA A 46 16.56 6.96 34.18
CA ALA A 46 15.22 6.56 34.58
C ALA A 46 14.66 5.41 33.72
N LEU A 47 14.86 5.47 32.40
CA LEU A 47 14.46 4.42 31.46
C LEU A 47 15.31 3.16 31.59
N LYS A 48 16.62 3.29 31.83
CA LYS A 48 17.49 2.13 32.08
C LYS A 48 17.06 1.33 33.32
N LYS A 49 16.58 2.02 34.35
CA LYS A 49 16.06 1.38 35.57
C LYS A 49 14.70 0.70 35.35
N ASN A 50 13.93 1.14 34.34
CA ASN A 50 12.57 0.67 34.08
C ASN A 50 12.33 0.54 32.55
N PRO A 51 12.94 -0.45 31.88
CA PRO A 51 12.88 -0.57 30.42
C PRO A 51 11.47 -0.77 29.87
N ASP A 52 10.58 -1.43 30.62
CA ASP A 52 9.19 -1.67 30.22
C ASP A 52 8.34 -0.38 30.20
N TYR A 53 8.89 0.74 30.68
CA TYR A 53 8.13 1.98 30.84
C TYR A 53 8.08 2.82 29.57
N ALA A 54 8.82 2.48 28.51
CA ALA A 54 8.88 3.30 27.29
C ALA A 54 7.51 3.55 26.62
N ASN A 55 6.54 2.67 26.84
CA ASN A 55 5.19 2.72 26.23
C ASN A 55 4.04 2.91 27.23
N ILE A 56 4.34 3.39 28.46
CA ILE A 56 3.29 3.66 29.44
C ILE A 56 2.43 4.85 29.02
N LYS A 57 1.20 4.86 29.53
CA LYS A 57 0.22 5.93 29.28
C LYS A 57 -0.20 6.60 30.59
N ARG A 58 -0.39 7.91 30.56
CA ARG A 58 -0.80 8.74 31.71
C ARG A 58 -2.22 9.28 31.53
N GLY A 59 -2.95 9.32 32.65
CA GLY A 59 -4.23 10.00 32.76
C GLY A 59 -5.38 9.40 31.93
N LYS A 60 -6.51 10.12 31.92
CA LYS A 60 -7.70 9.77 31.11
C LYS A 60 -7.44 9.93 29.61
N GLU A 61 -6.58 10.88 29.25
CA GLU A 61 -6.16 11.15 27.87
C GLU A 61 -5.27 10.06 27.27
N LYS A 62 -4.82 9.09 28.07
CA LYS A 62 -3.98 7.98 27.58
C LYS A 62 -2.70 8.45 26.87
N GLU A 63 -2.13 9.55 27.35
CA GLU A 63 -0.94 10.21 26.79
C GLU A 63 0.32 9.36 26.99
N SER A 64 1.11 9.16 25.94
CA SER A 64 2.38 8.43 26.01
C SER A 64 3.55 9.31 26.45
N LEU A 65 4.65 8.71 26.92
CA LEU A 65 5.88 9.46 27.24
C LEU A 65 6.40 10.27 26.04
N LEU A 66 6.28 9.69 24.84
CA LEU A 66 6.70 10.36 23.61
C LEU A 66 5.81 11.55 23.27
N MET A 67 4.49 11.44 23.48
CA MET A 67 3.55 12.55 23.31
C MET A 67 3.81 13.68 24.31
N SER A 68 4.08 13.36 25.59
CA SER A 68 4.43 14.38 26.59
C SER A 68 5.72 15.10 26.25
N ALA A 69 6.75 14.38 25.77
CA ALA A 69 7.98 15.01 25.30
C ALA A 69 7.72 15.97 24.11
N LEU A 70 6.84 15.60 23.19
CA LEU A 70 6.52 16.43 22.02
C LEU A 70 5.68 17.65 22.39
N LYS A 71 4.76 17.50 23.34
CA LYS A 71 3.93 18.60 23.85
C LYS A 71 4.76 19.69 24.54
N GLU A 72 5.82 19.28 25.24
CA GLU A 72 6.81 20.18 25.86
C GLU A 72 7.95 20.57 24.91
N ASP A 73 7.77 20.36 23.59
CA ASP A 73 8.72 20.73 22.54
C ASP A 73 10.18 20.27 22.81
N ARG A 74 10.32 19.02 23.29
CA ARG A 74 11.64 18.46 23.59
C ARG A 74 12.40 18.15 22.31
N GLY A 75 13.64 18.64 22.24
CA GLY A 75 14.51 18.47 21.08
C GLY A 75 14.88 17.02 20.74
N LEU A 76 15.45 16.86 19.54
CA LEU A 76 15.76 15.59 18.88
C LEU A 76 16.51 14.57 19.75
N SER A 77 17.43 15.00 20.61
CA SER A 77 18.18 14.11 21.50
C SER A 77 17.29 13.34 22.46
N VAL A 78 16.29 14.00 23.06
CA VAL A 78 15.34 13.37 24.00
C VAL A 78 14.45 12.39 23.28
N ILE A 79 13.94 12.79 22.11
CA ILE A 79 13.12 11.93 21.24
C ILE A 79 13.90 10.68 20.84
N ASN A 80 15.15 10.82 20.42
CA ASN A 80 16.01 9.67 20.07
C ASN A 80 16.26 8.72 21.25
N ILE A 81 16.35 9.25 22.48
CA ILE A 81 16.46 8.41 23.68
C ILE A 81 15.19 7.59 23.84
N LEU A 82 14.02 8.23 23.79
CA LEU A 82 12.74 7.53 23.96
C LEU A 82 12.55 6.44 22.90
N LEU A 83 12.80 6.75 21.62
CA LEU A 83 12.73 5.77 20.53
C LEU A 83 13.72 4.62 20.72
N LYS A 84 14.96 4.91 21.13
CA LYS A 84 15.98 3.88 21.41
C LYS A 84 15.57 2.90 22.51
N TYR A 85 14.81 3.37 23.50
CA TYR A 85 14.27 2.53 24.57
C TYR A 85 12.92 1.89 24.21
N GLY A 86 12.47 2.01 22.96
CA GLY A 86 11.31 1.29 22.44
C GLY A 86 9.98 2.02 22.53
N ALA A 87 9.98 3.35 22.69
CA ALA A 87 8.76 4.15 22.61
C ALA A 87 8.15 4.06 21.20
N ASP A 88 6.87 3.74 21.10
CA ASP A 88 6.15 3.57 19.83
C ASP A 88 5.53 4.91 19.35
N PRO A 89 5.97 5.47 18.20
CA PRO A 89 5.40 6.67 17.60
C PRO A 89 3.92 6.54 17.21
N MET A 90 3.45 5.31 16.96
CA MET A 90 2.10 5.01 16.50
C MET A 90 1.12 4.71 17.63
N GLN A 91 1.59 4.76 18.87
CA GLN A 91 0.72 4.64 20.02
C GLN A 91 -0.34 5.75 20.00
N LYS A 92 -1.59 5.38 20.30
CA LYS A 92 -2.74 6.29 20.24
C LYS A 92 -3.17 6.77 21.62
N ASP A 93 -3.47 8.06 21.72
CA ASP A 93 -4.10 8.66 22.89
C ASP A 93 -5.62 8.35 22.94
N ALA A 94 -6.37 8.99 23.84
CA ALA A 94 -7.81 8.83 23.97
C ALA A 94 -8.58 9.34 22.75
N GLU A 95 -8.05 10.33 22.02
CA GLU A 95 -8.62 10.91 20.81
C GLU A 95 -8.18 10.20 19.52
N LYS A 96 -7.42 9.10 19.64
CA LYS A 96 -6.79 8.37 18.53
C LYS A 96 -5.67 9.14 17.82
N ARG A 97 -5.16 10.23 18.41
CA ARG A 97 -3.99 10.97 17.91
C ARG A 97 -2.71 10.17 18.15
N ASN A 98 -1.74 10.29 17.24
CA ASN A 98 -0.44 9.63 17.33
C ASN A 98 0.70 10.66 17.51
N SER A 99 1.92 10.19 17.75
CA SER A 99 3.07 11.08 18.01
C SER A 99 3.46 11.94 16.78
N ILE A 100 3.11 11.54 15.55
CA ILE A 100 3.33 12.38 14.36
C ILE A 100 2.41 13.60 14.39
N MET A 101 1.15 13.43 14.76
CA MET A 101 0.21 14.56 14.93
C MET A 101 0.66 15.50 16.05
N TYR A 102 1.18 14.95 17.16
CA TYR A 102 1.74 15.77 18.24
C TYR A 102 2.98 16.54 17.79
N ALA A 103 3.90 15.91 17.06
CA ALA A 103 5.07 16.59 16.51
C ALA A 103 4.67 17.66 15.50
N ALA A 104 3.70 17.36 14.62
CA ALA A 104 3.15 18.31 13.66
C ALA A 104 2.52 19.53 14.35
N LYS A 105 1.89 19.35 15.53
CA LYS A 105 1.25 20.44 16.28
C LYS A 105 2.20 21.23 17.17
N TYR A 106 3.09 20.56 17.90
CA TYR A 106 3.80 21.15 19.05
C TYR A 106 5.31 21.32 18.85
N SER A 107 5.93 20.55 17.94
CA SER A 107 7.39 20.64 17.74
C SER A 107 7.76 21.96 17.07
N SER A 108 8.83 22.60 17.53
CA SER A 108 9.45 23.73 16.83
C SER A 108 10.54 23.28 15.85
N SER A 109 10.99 22.02 15.96
CA SER A 109 12.07 21.45 15.13
C SER A 109 11.50 20.50 14.06
N PRO A 110 11.65 20.81 12.76
CA PRO A 110 11.24 19.93 11.67
C PRO A 110 11.99 18.58 11.68
N GLU A 111 13.21 18.55 12.24
CA GLU A 111 14.01 17.33 12.38
C GLU A 111 13.37 16.30 13.30
N VAL A 112 12.65 16.73 14.34
CA VAL A 112 11.91 15.84 15.23
C VAL A 112 10.78 15.14 14.46
N LEU A 113 10.03 15.90 13.66
CA LEU A 113 8.98 15.36 12.81
C LEU A 113 9.56 14.41 11.74
N GLU A 114 10.63 14.83 11.06
CA GLU A 114 11.35 14.00 10.08
C GLU A 114 11.84 12.71 10.72
N ARG A 115 12.40 12.77 11.94
CA ARG A 115 12.87 11.59 12.67
C ARG A 115 11.75 10.61 12.98
N LEU A 116 10.58 11.09 13.40
CA LEU A 116 9.42 10.23 13.70
C LEU A 116 8.83 9.59 12.44
N ILE A 117 8.86 10.29 11.30
CA ILE A 117 8.39 9.75 10.02
C ILE A 117 9.38 8.71 9.48
N LYS A 118 10.69 9.00 9.56
CA LYS A 118 11.78 8.10 9.17
C LYS A 118 11.98 6.94 10.13
N ASP A 119 11.37 6.96 11.30
CA ASP A 119 11.71 6.00 12.35
C ASP A 119 11.49 4.57 11.83
N ASN A 120 12.58 3.79 11.88
CA ASN A 120 12.66 2.36 11.57
C ASN A 120 11.98 1.53 12.67
N SER A 121 10.95 2.09 13.31
CA SER A 121 10.04 1.33 14.16
C SER A 121 9.62 0.09 13.39
N ILE A 122 9.64 -1.04 14.10
CA ILE A 122 9.50 -2.42 13.62
C ILE A 122 8.22 -2.61 12.75
N PHE A 123 7.29 -1.64 12.80
CA PHE A 123 6.11 -1.56 11.97
C PHE A 123 6.39 -0.78 10.67
N ASN A 124 6.62 -1.53 9.59
CA ASN A 124 6.89 -1.01 8.24
C ASN A 124 5.62 -0.45 7.56
N PHE A 125 4.95 0.53 8.17
CA PHE A 125 3.91 1.28 7.47
C PHE A 125 4.56 2.22 6.46
N SER A 126 4.03 2.24 5.22
CA SER A 126 4.39 3.28 4.24
C SER A 126 4.32 4.67 4.89
N ARG A 127 5.38 5.48 4.72
CA ARG A 127 5.51 6.82 5.34
C ARG A 127 4.26 7.66 5.08
N ARG A 128 3.73 7.60 3.85
CA ARG A 128 2.46 8.23 3.44
C ARG A 128 1.27 7.75 4.30
N LYS A 129 1.13 6.44 4.52
CA LYS A 129 0.06 5.89 5.37
C LYS A 129 0.19 6.34 6.83
N LYS A 130 1.40 6.53 7.36
CA LYS A 130 1.63 7.03 8.74
C LYS A 130 1.17 8.49 8.86
N ILE A 131 1.52 9.32 7.87
CA ILE A 131 1.18 10.76 7.82
C ILE A 131 -0.33 10.97 7.66
N LEU A 132 -0.98 10.19 6.80
CA LEU A 132 -2.41 10.30 6.48
C LEU A 132 -3.35 9.60 7.49
N LYS A 133 -2.83 9.04 8.60
CA LYS A 133 -3.72 8.54 9.65
C LYS A 133 -4.52 9.68 10.25
N THR A 134 -5.77 9.40 10.59
CA THR A 134 -6.69 10.35 11.20
C THR A 134 -7.00 10.01 12.65
N ASP A 135 -7.31 11.03 13.43
CA ASP A 135 -7.84 10.93 14.79
C ASP A 135 -9.34 10.59 14.79
N LYS A 136 -10.01 10.65 15.95
CA LYS A 136 -11.47 10.42 16.05
C LYS A 136 -12.32 11.41 15.25
N ASN A 137 -11.82 12.61 14.99
CA ASN A 137 -12.52 13.69 14.32
C ASN A 137 -12.17 13.77 12.83
N GLY A 138 -11.35 12.85 12.33
CA GLY A 138 -10.92 12.84 10.93
C GLY A 138 -9.69 13.71 10.65
N LYS A 139 -9.08 14.34 11.66
CA LYS A 139 -7.88 15.18 11.48
C LYS A 139 -6.61 14.34 11.35
N ASN A 140 -5.79 14.63 10.36
CA ASN A 140 -4.48 14.03 10.11
C ASN A 140 -3.33 14.99 10.48
N ALA A 141 -2.08 14.59 10.22
CA ALA A 141 -0.92 15.41 10.57
C ALA A 141 -0.92 16.81 9.91
N PHE A 142 -1.37 16.96 8.66
CA PHE A 142 -1.47 18.26 7.98
C PHE A 142 -2.45 19.21 8.66
N ASP A 143 -3.58 18.68 9.14
CA ASP A 143 -4.58 19.49 9.86
C ASP A 143 -3.98 20.05 11.16
N TYR A 144 -3.16 19.24 11.82
CA TYR A 144 -2.47 19.65 13.05
C TYR A 144 -1.30 20.61 12.83
N VAL A 145 -0.71 20.65 11.62
CA VAL A 145 0.33 21.64 11.31
C VAL A 145 -0.22 23.06 11.34
N GLN A 146 -1.49 23.26 10.99
CA GLN A 146 -2.11 24.59 11.04
C GLN A 146 -2.18 25.18 12.46
N GLU A 147 -2.09 24.32 13.47
CA GLU A 147 -2.07 24.70 14.88
C GLU A 147 -0.64 24.90 15.43
N ASN A 148 0.40 24.75 14.60
CA ASN A 148 1.82 24.87 14.96
C ASN A 148 2.34 26.31 14.81
N SER A 149 3.36 26.68 15.60
CA SER A 149 4.08 27.95 15.50
C SER A 149 4.85 28.15 14.18
N SER A 150 5.32 27.07 13.55
CA SER A 150 6.11 27.05 12.31
C SER A 150 5.48 26.12 11.25
N PRO A 151 4.30 26.46 10.69
CA PRO A 151 3.53 25.54 9.86
C PRO A 151 4.21 25.20 8.52
N ASN A 152 4.90 26.18 7.92
CA ASN A 152 5.49 26.00 6.58
C ASN A 152 6.61 24.94 6.57
N GLU A 153 7.53 24.99 7.53
CA GLU A 153 8.64 24.03 7.62
C GLU A 153 8.12 22.61 7.89
N MET A 154 7.10 22.47 8.73
CA MET A 154 6.46 21.18 9.01
C MET A 154 5.72 20.62 7.80
N ILE A 155 5.00 21.47 7.05
CA ILE A 155 4.34 21.10 5.79
C ILE A 155 5.37 20.61 4.77
N GLU A 156 6.52 21.28 4.63
CA GLU A 156 7.57 20.87 3.71
C GLU A 156 8.10 19.47 4.03
N VAL A 157 8.35 19.19 5.32
CA VAL A 157 8.75 17.85 5.77
C VAL A 157 7.67 16.81 5.44
N LEU A 158 6.41 17.08 5.74
CA LEU A 158 5.31 16.14 5.42
C LEU A 158 5.17 15.91 3.92
N ARG A 159 5.22 16.97 3.10
CA ARG A 159 5.13 16.89 1.64
C ARG A 159 6.29 16.10 1.03
N LYS A 160 7.51 16.29 1.53
CA LYS A 160 8.69 15.52 1.10
C LYS A 160 8.44 14.02 1.18
N PHE A 161 7.88 13.53 2.29
CA PHE A 161 7.61 12.09 2.48
C PHE A 161 6.36 11.56 1.78
N ILE A 162 5.52 12.44 1.22
CA ILE A 162 4.39 12.05 0.35
C ILE A 162 4.83 12.01 -1.12
N LYS A 163 5.66 12.97 -1.55
CA LYS A 163 6.15 13.08 -2.94
C LYS A 163 7.22 12.06 -3.32
N GLU A 164 7.91 11.43 -2.35
CA GLU A 164 8.98 10.44 -2.58
C GLU A 164 8.57 9.17 -3.37
N LYS A 165 7.37 9.10 -3.96
CA LYS A 165 6.97 8.01 -4.88
C LYS A 165 5.94 8.36 -5.97
N THR A 166 5.93 9.59 -6.50
CA THR A 166 5.05 9.95 -7.62
C THR A 166 5.77 10.85 -8.63
N GLU A 167 6.19 10.28 -9.75
CA GLU A 167 5.86 10.87 -11.04
C GLU A 167 4.35 10.64 -11.21
N GLU A 168 3.56 11.67 -10.91
CA GLU A 168 2.24 12.01 -11.48
C GLU A 168 1.56 13.06 -10.57
N PRO A 169 1.28 14.28 -11.09
CA PRO A 169 0.60 15.34 -10.35
C PRO A 169 -0.83 15.52 -10.89
N GLU A 170 -1.83 14.82 -10.34
CA GLU A 170 -3.23 15.15 -10.68
C GLU A 170 -4.16 15.23 -9.45
N GLU A 171 -3.89 14.50 -8.36
CA GLU A 171 -4.79 14.52 -7.19
C GLU A 171 -4.51 15.67 -6.19
N SER A 172 -3.32 16.29 -6.21
CA SER A 172 -3.00 17.38 -5.27
C SER A 172 -3.48 18.76 -5.73
N GLU A 173 -3.70 18.96 -7.03
CA GLU A 173 -4.16 20.25 -7.57
C GLU A 173 -5.67 20.44 -7.39
N GLN A 174 -6.47 19.37 -7.46
CA GLN A 174 -7.92 19.44 -7.19
C GLN A 174 -8.25 19.81 -5.73
N ILE A 175 -7.43 19.40 -4.77
CA ILE A 175 -7.63 19.73 -3.35
C ILE A 175 -7.22 21.19 -3.05
N LEU A 176 -6.19 21.69 -3.74
CA LEU A 176 -5.76 23.09 -3.64
C LEU A 176 -6.77 24.06 -4.27
N GLU A 177 -7.42 23.67 -5.38
CA GLU A 177 -8.46 24.48 -6.04
C GLU A 177 -9.77 24.54 -5.23
N GLU A 178 -10.17 23.44 -4.56
CA GLU A 178 -11.35 23.46 -3.66
C GLU A 178 -11.12 24.26 -2.37
N GLU A 179 -9.89 24.29 -1.83
CA GLU A 179 -9.54 25.09 -0.66
C GLU A 179 -9.38 26.58 -1.00
N GLN A 180 -8.86 26.92 -2.19
CA GLN A 180 -8.79 28.30 -2.68
C GLN A 180 -10.19 28.87 -2.97
N LYS A 181 -11.11 28.08 -3.55
CA LYS A 181 -12.51 28.48 -3.74
C LYS A 181 -13.23 28.81 -2.42
N LYS A 182 -12.99 28.03 -1.36
CA LYS A 182 -13.58 28.30 -0.03
C LYS A 182 -12.99 29.53 0.65
N GLN A 183 -11.77 29.93 0.30
CA GLN A 183 -11.13 31.16 0.82
C GLN A 183 -11.55 32.40 0.02
N GLU A 184 -11.79 32.28 -1.29
CA GLU A 184 -12.30 33.39 -2.13
C GLU A 184 -13.77 33.74 -1.83
N GLU A 185 -14.62 32.75 -1.51
CA GLU A 185 -16.02 33.00 -1.08
C GLU A 185 -16.13 33.73 0.28
N ALA A 186 -15.06 33.75 1.08
CA ALA A 186 -15.01 34.45 2.38
C ALA A 186 -14.54 35.92 2.28
N GLN A 187 -14.18 36.42 1.09
CA GLN A 187 -13.66 37.78 0.88
C GLN A 187 -14.39 38.57 -0.22
N ILE A 188 -15.72 38.52 -0.25
CA ILE A 188 -16.51 39.47 -1.08
C ILE A 188 -16.86 40.69 -0.22
N PRO A 189 -16.46 41.92 -0.59
CA PRO A 189 -16.90 43.14 0.08
C PRO A 189 -18.43 43.29 -0.03
N GLU A 190 -19.03 43.83 1.03
CA GLU A 190 -20.47 43.92 1.30
C GLU A 190 -21.23 44.90 0.39
N ASN A 191 -21.06 44.82 -0.93
CA ASN A 191 -21.77 45.67 -1.87
C ASN A 191 -21.95 45.01 -3.25
N ILE A 192 -22.68 43.90 -3.29
CA ILE A 192 -23.71 43.51 -4.30
C ILE A 192 -24.59 42.47 -3.58
N LYS A 193 -25.54 42.94 -2.76
CA LYS A 193 -26.68 42.16 -2.28
C LYS A 193 -27.94 42.66 -2.99
N THR A 194 -27.96 42.55 -4.30
CA THR A 194 -29.17 42.73 -5.11
C THR A 194 -28.92 42.04 -6.44
N GLU A 195 -29.26 40.74 -6.51
CA GLU A 195 -29.77 40.07 -7.73
C GLU A 195 -30.01 38.56 -7.54
N GLU A 196 -29.86 38.01 -6.34
CA GLU A 196 -30.19 36.59 -6.07
C GLU A 196 -31.59 36.38 -5.46
N THR A 197 -32.56 37.21 -5.86
CA THR A 197 -34.00 36.99 -5.58
C THR A 197 -34.85 36.84 -6.83
N ALA A 198 -34.26 36.74 -8.01
CA ALA A 198 -34.97 36.51 -9.26
C ALA A 198 -34.38 35.33 -10.04
N ARG A 199 -34.66 34.10 -9.56
CA ARG A 199 -34.62 32.82 -10.33
C ARG A 199 -34.96 31.65 -9.40
N LYS A 200 -36.16 31.69 -8.80
CA LYS A 200 -36.79 30.50 -8.20
C LYS A 200 -38.16 30.17 -8.79
N ASP A 201 -38.61 30.91 -9.80
CA ASP A 201 -39.96 30.76 -10.37
C ASP A 201 -40.02 30.19 -11.80
N GLU A 202 -38.96 29.52 -12.28
CA GLU A 202 -38.93 28.99 -13.66
C GLU A 202 -38.61 27.48 -13.73
N LYS A 203 -39.15 26.71 -12.78
CA LYS A 203 -39.14 25.23 -12.81
C LYS A 203 -40.49 24.60 -12.47
N ALA A 204 -41.57 25.38 -12.61
CA ALA A 204 -42.95 24.93 -12.45
C ALA A 204 -43.77 25.26 -13.70
N GLU A 205 -43.23 24.96 -14.88
CA GLU A 205 -44.01 24.86 -16.11
C GLU A 205 -43.24 23.92 -17.04
N ILE A 206 -43.95 23.09 -17.81
CA ILE A 206 -43.44 21.96 -18.62
C ILE A 206 -43.35 20.61 -17.87
N GLU A 207 -44.32 20.35 -16.98
CA GLU A 207 -44.99 19.04 -16.94
C GLU A 207 -46.41 19.22 -17.49
N GLN A 208 -46.61 18.98 -18.79
CA GLN A 208 -47.89 18.55 -19.40
C GLN A 208 -47.72 18.40 -20.93
N LYS A 209 -48.25 17.28 -21.47
CA LYS A 209 -48.29 16.82 -22.89
C LYS A 209 -47.05 16.00 -23.28
N THR A 210 -47.10 14.74 -23.75
CA THR A 210 -48.14 13.97 -24.47
C THR A 210 -47.67 12.50 -24.49
N GLU A 211 -48.49 11.57 -24.03
CA GLU A 211 -49.16 10.51 -24.81
C GLU A 211 -48.29 9.32 -25.31
N ASN A 212 -48.71 8.13 -24.85
CA ASN A 212 -48.32 6.79 -25.27
C ASN A 212 -49.05 6.41 -26.58
N PRO A 213 -48.60 5.44 -27.40
CA PRO A 213 -49.21 4.10 -27.26
C PRO A 213 -48.34 2.86 -27.61
N LYS A 214 -48.40 1.86 -26.72
CA LYS A 214 -48.66 0.39 -26.86
C LYS A 214 -48.05 -0.50 -27.99
N LEU A 215 -47.30 -1.52 -27.50
CA LEU A 215 -47.38 -3.01 -27.68
C LEU A 215 -46.98 -3.69 -29.03
N PRO A 216 -46.61 -5.00 -29.07
CA PRO A 216 -46.65 -6.04 -28.01
C PRO A 216 -45.40 -6.94 -27.83
N GLU A 217 -45.39 -7.64 -26.69
CA GLU A 217 -44.57 -8.80 -26.31
C GLU A 217 -45.00 -10.09 -27.03
N GLU A 218 -44.07 -11.04 -27.20
CA GLU A 218 -44.37 -12.45 -27.43
C GLU A 218 -43.45 -13.34 -26.56
N ASN A 219 -44.07 -14.27 -25.83
CA ASN A 219 -43.46 -15.25 -24.94
C ASN A 219 -43.00 -16.50 -25.71
N ALA A 220 -41.94 -17.16 -25.25
CA ALA A 220 -41.83 -18.63 -25.32
C ALA A 220 -40.88 -19.19 -24.25
N GLU A 221 -41.43 -20.05 -23.39
CA GLU A 221 -40.76 -20.94 -22.44
C GLU A 221 -40.14 -22.19 -23.11
N ASN A 222 -39.37 -22.93 -22.29
CA ASN A 222 -38.94 -24.34 -22.38
C ASN A 222 -37.59 -24.59 -23.08
N LYS A 223 -36.67 -25.43 -22.59
CA LYS A 223 -36.82 -26.69 -21.82
C LYS A 223 -35.47 -27.13 -21.21
N LYS A 224 -35.56 -27.92 -20.13
CA LYS A 224 -34.50 -28.68 -19.43
C LYS A 224 -33.93 -29.85 -20.24
N ASN A 225 -32.73 -30.32 -19.87
CA ASN A 225 -32.31 -31.72 -19.53
C ASN A 225 -30.77 -31.84 -19.67
N GLU A 226 -30.01 -32.24 -18.62
CA GLU A 226 -29.63 -33.63 -18.25
C GLU A 226 -28.83 -34.32 -19.37
N GLU A 227 -27.68 -35.00 -19.21
CA GLU A 227 -27.07 -35.71 -18.09
C GLU A 227 -25.68 -36.27 -18.54
N ASN A 228 -24.81 -36.56 -17.56
CA ASN A 228 -23.90 -37.71 -17.46
C ASN A 228 -22.67 -37.94 -18.39
N GLY A 229 -21.51 -38.12 -17.74
CA GLY A 229 -20.82 -39.42 -17.72
C GLY A 229 -19.37 -39.51 -18.22
N SER A 230 -18.43 -39.75 -17.27
CA SER A 230 -17.29 -40.71 -17.27
C SER A 230 -16.34 -40.81 -18.49
N ALA A 231 -15.06 -41.17 -18.42
CA ALA A 231 -13.99 -41.40 -17.45
C ALA A 231 -12.74 -41.77 -18.30
N GLU A 232 -11.57 -41.93 -17.67
CA GLU A 232 -10.32 -42.53 -18.18
C GLU A 232 -9.37 -41.59 -18.96
N ASN A 233 -8.27 -41.08 -18.38
CA ASN A 233 -7.01 -41.71 -17.94
C ASN A 233 -6.09 -42.10 -19.13
N ILE A 234 -4.93 -41.43 -19.27
CA ILE A 234 -3.56 -41.99 -19.45
C ILE A 234 -2.57 -40.91 -19.93
N SER A 235 -1.52 -40.73 -19.12
CA SER A 235 -0.10 -40.39 -19.37
C SER A 235 0.40 -40.18 -20.82
N LEU A 236 1.29 -39.19 -21.03
CA LEU A 236 2.69 -39.37 -21.49
C LEU A 236 3.41 -38.02 -21.75
N ASN A 237 4.54 -37.82 -21.06
CA ASN A 237 5.72 -37.03 -21.50
C ASN A 237 6.70 -38.00 -22.24
N PRO A 238 7.88 -37.59 -22.77
CA PRO A 238 8.25 -36.50 -23.70
C PRO A 238 9.29 -36.97 -24.78
N ILE A 239 9.47 -36.28 -25.92
CA ILE A 239 10.65 -36.43 -26.85
C ILE A 239 10.85 -35.09 -27.58
N LEU A 240 11.90 -34.28 -27.34
CA LEU A 240 13.31 -34.28 -27.81
C LEU A 240 13.57 -33.94 -29.31
N GLN A 241 14.42 -32.91 -29.46
CA GLN A 241 15.51 -32.72 -30.46
C GLN A 241 15.18 -32.37 -31.92
N ASN A 242 15.68 -31.22 -32.41
CA ASN A 242 17.06 -31.16 -32.94
C ASN A 242 17.55 -29.75 -33.30
N GLU A 243 18.87 -29.65 -33.24
CA GLU A 243 19.79 -28.52 -33.42
C GLU A 243 20.00 -28.14 -34.90
N ASN A 244 20.56 -26.93 -35.14
CA ASN A 244 21.79 -26.77 -35.92
C ASN A 244 22.35 -25.34 -35.79
N GLU A 245 23.59 -25.26 -35.28
CA GLU A 245 24.54 -24.14 -35.43
C GLU A 245 25.02 -24.01 -36.89
N VAL A 246 25.56 -22.83 -37.26
CA VAL A 246 26.96 -22.66 -37.75
C VAL A 246 27.33 -21.17 -37.86
N LYS A 247 28.54 -20.85 -37.35
CA LYS A 247 29.37 -19.61 -37.39
C LYS A 247 29.73 -19.21 -38.85
N GLY A 248 30.19 -18.04 -39.27
CA GLY A 248 30.86 -16.87 -38.70
C GLY A 248 31.71 -16.22 -39.83
N GLU A 249 32.18 -14.99 -39.58
CA GLU A 249 33.32 -14.27 -40.20
C GLU A 249 33.14 -13.23 -41.34
N ASN A 250 33.95 -12.18 -41.14
CA ASN A 250 34.06 -10.85 -41.76
C ASN A 250 34.70 -10.84 -43.15
N LEU A 251 34.66 -9.69 -43.85
CA LEU A 251 35.85 -9.00 -44.40
C LEU A 251 35.52 -7.58 -44.92
N THR A 252 36.35 -6.63 -44.49
CA THR A 252 36.53 -5.23 -44.91
C THR A 252 37.36 -5.09 -46.19
N PHE A 253 37.28 -3.97 -46.94
CA PHE A 253 38.42 -3.12 -47.39
C PHE A 253 37.94 -1.92 -48.27
N ALA A 254 38.48 -0.73 -48.00
CA ALA A 254 38.51 0.48 -48.87
C ALA A 254 39.82 0.47 -49.73
N PRO A 255 40.17 1.41 -50.66
CA PRO A 255 40.29 2.90 -50.50
C PRO A 255 40.03 3.79 -51.80
N GLN A 256 39.66 5.10 -51.71
CA GLN A 256 40.40 6.42 -51.84
C GLN A 256 40.64 7.07 -53.24
N ASN A 257 40.44 8.42 -53.27
CA ASN A 257 41.02 9.55 -54.08
C ASN A 257 40.51 9.86 -55.51
N GLU A 258 40.41 11.09 -56.04
CA GLU A 258 40.78 12.49 -55.65
C GLU A 258 40.15 13.54 -56.62
N ASP A 259 40.11 14.82 -56.17
CA ASP A 259 40.38 16.10 -56.89
C ASP A 259 39.32 17.04 -57.60
N LYS A 260 39.20 18.26 -57.00
CA LYS A 260 39.44 19.66 -57.53
C LYS A 260 38.33 20.61 -58.10
N THR A 261 38.10 21.68 -57.31
CA THR A 261 38.17 23.16 -57.57
C THR A 261 37.08 23.98 -58.32
N SER A 262 36.45 24.90 -57.56
CA SER A 262 36.38 26.40 -57.66
C SER A 262 35.80 27.16 -58.88
N SER A 263 34.77 28.00 -58.66
CA SER A 263 34.82 29.50 -58.66
C SER A 263 33.50 30.21 -59.11
N THR A 264 33.09 31.24 -58.32
CA THR A 264 32.44 32.56 -58.63
C THR A 264 31.27 32.67 -59.65
N GLU A 265 30.18 33.44 -59.50
CA GLU A 265 30.05 34.86 -59.16
C GLU A 265 28.56 35.33 -59.12
N LYS A 266 28.32 36.55 -58.60
CA LYS A 266 27.05 37.24 -58.26
C LYS A 266 26.13 37.63 -59.43
N ARG A 267 24.82 37.83 -59.17
CA ARG A 267 24.04 39.02 -59.60
C ARG A 267 22.69 39.20 -58.86
N GLN A 268 22.43 40.43 -58.42
CA GLN A 268 21.20 40.99 -57.84
C GLN A 268 20.32 41.62 -58.95
N GLU A 269 18.99 41.69 -58.75
CA GLU A 269 18.11 42.90 -58.88
C GLU A 269 16.62 42.46 -58.69
N PHE A 270 15.85 42.95 -57.69
CA PHE A 270 15.04 44.21 -57.63
C PHE A 270 13.79 44.11 -58.56
N GLU A 271 12.51 44.32 -58.22
CA GLU A 271 11.74 45.21 -57.32
C GLU A 271 10.31 44.62 -57.15
N ARG A 272 9.42 44.98 -56.20
CA ARG A 272 8.92 46.33 -55.92
C ARG A 272 8.05 46.35 -54.65
N LYS A 273 8.20 47.43 -53.88
CA LYS A 273 7.52 47.77 -52.62
C LYS A 273 6.06 48.18 -52.82
N ILE A 274 5.19 47.81 -51.88
CA ILE A 274 4.01 48.59 -51.50
C ILE A 274 4.27 49.06 -50.06
N GLU A 275 4.20 50.38 -49.87
CA GLU A 275 4.44 51.08 -48.62
C GLU A 275 3.08 51.33 -47.95
N ILE A 276 2.86 50.75 -46.75
CA ILE A 276 1.74 51.06 -45.87
C ILE A 276 2.34 51.35 -44.49
N SER A 277 1.87 52.42 -43.85
CA SER A 277 2.42 53.05 -42.63
C SER A 277 2.72 52.08 -41.48
N PRO A 278 3.73 52.35 -40.63
CA PRO A 278 4.12 51.44 -39.57
C PRO A 278 3.07 51.41 -38.47
N TYR A 279 2.29 50.33 -38.40
CA TYR A 279 1.64 49.94 -37.16
C TYR A 279 2.70 49.30 -36.27
N GLU A 280 3.03 49.91 -35.13
CA GLU A 280 3.97 49.33 -34.19
C GLU A 280 3.31 48.16 -33.44
N LYS A 281 3.97 47.00 -33.49
CA LYS A 281 3.54 45.76 -32.81
C LYS A 281 3.55 45.99 -31.29
N THR A 282 2.37 46.07 -30.69
CA THR A 282 2.19 46.33 -29.25
C THR A 282 1.53 45.18 -28.50
N ASN A 283 1.19 44.06 -29.17
CA ASN A 283 0.60 42.88 -28.54
C ASN A 283 1.48 41.63 -28.69
N LEU A 284 1.53 40.83 -27.62
CA LEU A 284 2.33 39.61 -27.48
C LEU A 284 2.01 38.53 -28.54
N PHE A 285 0.86 38.62 -29.20
CA PHE A 285 0.40 37.66 -30.20
C PHE A 285 0.95 37.90 -31.62
N ASP A 286 1.56 39.07 -31.91
CA ASP A 286 2.11 39.43 -33.24
C ASP A 286 3.48 38.76 -33.55
N TYR A 287 3.99 37.95 -32.63
CA TYR A 287 5.27 37.24 -32.73
C TYR A 287 5.12 35.72 -32.90
N ALA A 288 3.90 35.17 -32.83
CA ALA A 288 3.70 33.73 -32.72
C ALA A 288 3.46 32.99 -34.04
N LEU A 289 3.26 33.70 -35.16
CA LEU A 289 2.88 33.07 -36.43
C LEU A 289 3.67 33.67 -37.59
N GLU A 290 4.93 33.27 -37.72
CA GLU A 290 5.65 33.16 -39.00
C GLU A 290 7.06 32.63 -38.72
N ASN A 291 7.26 31.33 -38.83
CA ASN A 291 8.26 30.75 -39.72
C ASN A 291 8.24 29.22 -39.65
N ASP A 292 8.03 28.67 -40.84
CA ASP A 292 8.22 27.30 -41.25
C ASP A 292 9.69 26.85 -41.04
N SER A 293 9.88 25.55 -40.91
CA SER A 293 11.13 24.78 -40.70
C SER A 293 11.76 24.71 -39.28
N ASN A 294 11.76 23.48 -38.77
CA ASN A 294 12.54 22.89 -37.66
C ASN A 294 11.84 22.67 -36.30
N GLU A 295 11.64 21.38 -36.00
CA GLU A 295 11.51 20.71 -34.69
C GLU A 295 10.78 21.47 -33.56
N VAL A 296 9.47 21.23 -33.46
CA VAL A 296 8.75 21.40 -32.20
C VAL A 296 9.05 20.18 -31.32
N PRO A 297 9.57 20.34 -30.08
CA PRO A 297 9.63 19.24 -29.13
C PRO A 297 8.20 18.95 -28.67
N GLN A 298 7.56 18.04 -29.40
CA GLN A 298 6.37 17.33 -28.98
C GLN A 298 6.68 16.70 -27.62
N LYS A 299 6.05 17.19 -26.55
CA LYS A 299 5.96 16.44 -25.30
C LYS A 299 5.28 15.12 -25.65
N SER A 300 6.08 14.07 -25.69
CA SER A 300 5.67 12.70 -25.94
C SER A 300 4.72 12.25 -24.85
N SER A 301 3.41 12.40 -25.06
CA SER A 301 2.49 11.37 -24.57
C SER A 301 2.74 10.14 -25.44
N PRO A 302 3.16 8.99 -24.88
CA PRO A 302 3.25 7.77 -25.67
C PRO A 302 1.82 7.43 -26.07
N SER A 303 1.46 7.72 -27.32
CA SER A 303 0.27 7.19 -27.95
C SER A 303 0.49 5.69 -28.09
N ILE A 304 0.16 4.92 -27.05
CA ILE A 304 0.11 3.46 -27.14
C ILE A 304 -1.03 3.17 -28.14
N LEU A 305 -0.68 2.87 -29.39
CA LEU A 305 -1.62 2.36 -30.37
C LEU A 305 -2.10 0.98 -29.88
N ARG A 306 -3.20 0.96 -29.13
CA ARG A 306 -3.87 -0.26 -28.68
C ARG A 306 -4.37 -1.03 -29.90
N LYS A 307 -4.01 -2.30 -30.00
CA LYS A 307 -4.46 -3.16 -31.10
C LYS A 307 -5.81 -3.78 -30.76
N PHE A 308 -6.80 -3.57 -31.63
CA PHE A 308 -8.07 -4.31 -31.54
C PHE A 308 -7.86 -5.76 -31.98
N ILE A 309 -8.31 -6.71 -31.16
CA ILE A 309 -8.20 -8.15 -31.37
C ILE A 309 -9.62 -8.71 -31.51
N GLU A 310 -9.94 -9.18 -32.71
CA GLU A 310 -11.21 -9.88 -32.95
C GLU A 310 -11.27 -11.21 -32.20
N ASN A 311 -12.46 -11.57 -31.71
CA ASN A 311 -12.71 -12.78 -30.91
C ASN A 311 -11.71 -12.92 -29.75
N ALA A 312 -11.58 -11.87 -28.94
CA ALA A 312 -10.67 -11.84 -27.80
C ALA A 312 -10.98 -12.94 -26.76
N ASP A 313 -12.24 -13.37 -26.68
CA ASP A 313 -12.75 -14.42 -25.81
C ASP A 313 -12.77 -15.82 -26.44
N GLU A 314 -12.15 -15.98 -27.61
CA GLU A 314 -11.94 -17.30 -28.21
C GLU A 314 -11.21 -18.22 -27.23
N ARG A 315 -11.72 -19.45 -27.10
CA ARG A 315 -11.25 -20.47 -26.18
C ARG A 315 -10.53 -21.59 -26.91
N ASP A 316 -9.40 -22.03 -26.36
CA ASP A 316 -8.71 -23.23 -26.83
C ASP A 316 -9.40 -24.52 -26.32
N SER A 317 -8.81 -25.68 -26.61
CA SER A 317 -9.35 -26.99 -26.24
C SER A 317 -9.37 -27.27 -24.72
N GLU A 318 -8.70 -26.44 -23.91
CA GLU A 318 -8.73 -26.49 -22.44
C GLU A 318 -9.62 -25.37 -21.87
N GLY A 319 -10.40 -24.70 -22.72
CA GLY A 319 -11.29 -23.62 -22.35
C GLY A 319 -10.58 -22.29 -22.08
N ARG A 320 -9.27 -22.16 -22.34
CA ARG A 320 -8.51 -20.96 -22.00
C ARG A 320 -8.64 -19.86 -23.05
N THR A 321 -8.78 -18.63 -22.58
CA THR A 321 -8.82 -17.44 -23.45
C THR A 321 -7.40 -16.92 -23.77
N LYS A 322 -7.30 -16.08 -24.81
CA LYS A 322 -6.05 -15.35 -25.12
C LYS A 322 -5.55 -14.53 -23.92
N LEU A 323 -6.48 -13.98 -23.12
CA LEU A 323 -6.15 -13.17 -21.94
C LEU A 323 -5.50 -14.01 -20.82
N MET A 324 -5.97 -15.24 -20.60
CA MET A 324 -5.34 -16.17 -19.66
C MET A 324 -3.92 -16.53 -20.09
N ASN A 325 -3.72 -16.80 -21.37
CA ASN A 325 -2.42 -17.15 -21.93
C ASN A 325 -1.44 -15.95 -21.87
N ALA A 326 -1.90 -14.73 -22.14
CA ALA A 326 -1.10 -13.51 -21.97
C ALA A 326 -0.72 -13.28 -20.49
N SER A 327 -1.70 -13.43 -19.60
CA SER A 327 -1.53 -13.29 -18.14
C SER A 327 -0.51 -14.29 -17.58
N LYS A 328 -0.57 -15.56 -18.02
CA LYS A 328 0.37 -16.61 -17.65
C LYS A 328 1.80 -16.30 -18.09
N LYS A 329 1.97 -15.73 -19.29
CA LYS A 329 3.27 -15.38 -19.88
C LYS A 329 3.87 -14.09 -19.32
N GLY A 330 3.08 -13.27 -18.63
CA GLY A 330 3.53 -11.95 -18.18
C GLY A 330 3.55 -10.89 -19.29
N ASP A 331 2.81 -11.09 -20.38
CA ASP A 331 2.75 -10.17 -21.52
C ASP A 331 1.76 -9.02 -21.26
N LEU A 332 2.28 -7.91 -20.75
CA LEU A 332 1.47 -6.74 -20.41
C LEU A 332 0.84 -6.09 -21.65
N SER A 333 1.58 -5.97 -22.75
CA SER A 333 1.06 -5.31 -23.97
C SER A 333 -0.14 -6.06 -24.52
N LEU A 334 -0.01 -7.38 -24.67
CA LEU A 334 -1.11 -8.21 -25.16
C LEU A 334 -2.29 -8.25 -24.18
N THR A 335 -2.01 -8.28 -22.87
CA THR A 335 -3.06 -8.20 -21.83
C THR A 335 -3.89 -6.93 -21.99
N GLU A 336 -3.23 -5.79 -22.13
CA GLU A 336 -3.91 -4.51 -22.25
C GLU A 336 -4.64 -4.35 -23.61
N ASP A 337 -4.10 -4.89 -24.70
CA ASP A 337 -4.78 -4.94 -26.01
C ASP A 337 -6.06 -5.81 -25.97
N LEU A 338 -6.01 -6.95 -25.27
CA LEU A 338 -7.16 -7.83 -25.08
C LEU A 338 -8.24 -7.19 -24.20
N ILE A 339 -7.84 -6.53 -23.11
CA ILE A 339 -8.76 -5.77 -22.26
C ILE A 339 -9.40 -4.61 -23.05
N PHE A 340 -8.60 -3.88 -23.83
CA PHE A 340 -9.09 -2.84 -24.73
C PHE A 340 -10.12 -3.39 -25.74
N SER A 341 -9.88 -4.61 -26.22
CA SER A 341 -10.78 -5.36 -27.11
C SER A 341 -11.98 -6.01 -26.41
N LYS A 342 -12.26 -5.62 -25.15
CA LYS A 342 -13.40 -6.09 -24.35
C LYS A 342 -13.41 -7.59 -24.04
N ALA A 343 -12.23 -8.22 -23.95
CA ALA A 343 -12.13 -9.58 -23.42
C ALA A 343 -12.77 -9.69 -22.02
N ASP A 344 -13.49 -10.77 -21.77
CA ASP A 344 -14.03 -11.12 -20.47
C ASP A 344 -12.89 -11.47 -19.50
N VAL A 345 -12.58 -10.51 -18.62
CA VAL A 345 -11.55 -10.64 -17.58
C VAL A 345 -11.86 -11.74 -16.55
N ASN A 346 -13.12 -12.15 -16.44
CA ASN A 346 -13.62 -13.14 -15.48
C ASN A 346 -13.93 -14.49 -16.12
N ALA A 347 -13.65 -14.66 -17.42
CA ALA A 347 -13.73 -15.94 -18.07
C ALA A 347 -12.94 -16.99 -17.27
N LYS A 348 -13.48 -18.21 -17.24
CA LYS A 348 -12.89 -19.37 -16.57
C LYS A 348 -12.57 -20.47 -17.58
N ASP A 349 -11.40 -21.08 -17.47
CA ASP A 349 -11.07 -22.30 -18.22
C ASP A 349 -11.81 -23.54 -17.67
N ASP A 350 -11.57 -24.72 -18.23
CA ASP A 350 -12.27 -25.94 -17.84
C ASP A 350 -12.03 -26.35 -16.38
N ASP A 351 -10.89 -25.94 -15.81
CA ASP A 351 -10.53 -26.13 -14.39
C ASP A 351 -11.03 -24.98 -13.49
N GLY A 352 -11.72 -23.99 -14.05
CA GLY A 352 -12.25 -22.83 -13.34
C GLY A 352 -11.22 -21.71 -13.13
N TRP A 353 -10.06 -21.74 -13.79
CA TRP A 353 -9.02 -20.72 -13.64
C TRP A 353 -9.36 -19.46 -14.42
N THR A 354 -9.14 -18.30 -13.79
CA THR A 354 -9.26 -16.98 -14.44
C THR A 354 -7.90 -16.43 -14.86
N ALA A 355 -7.91 -15.39 -15.70
CA ALA A 355 -6.69 -14.66 -16.07
C ALA A 355 -5.91 -14.16 -14.84
N LEU A 356 -6.62 -13.68 -13.81
CA LEU A 356 -6.03 -13.22 -12.55
C LEU A 356 -5.31 -14.34 -11.80
N MET A 357 -5.85 -15.57 -11.80
CA MET A 357 -5.20 -16.72 -11.17
C MET A 357 -3.93 -17.13 -11.92
N PHE A 358 -3.95 -17.11 -13.25
CA PHE A 358 -2.77 -17.36 -14.08
C PHE A 358 -1.67 -16.32 -13.83
N ALA A 359 -2.01 -15.03 -13.83
CA ALA A 359 -1.07 -13.96 -13.50
C ALA A 359 -0.49 -14.14 -12.11
N SER A 360 -1.34 -14.40 -11.12
CA SER A 360 -0.94 -14.53 -9.70
C SER A 360 0.02 -15.69 -9.44
N ARG A 361 -0.09 -16.79 -10.21
CA ARG A 361 0.75 -17.97 -10.04
C ARG A 361 2.04 -17.92 -10.86
N PHE A 362 1.97 -17.45 -12.11
CA PHE A 362 3.04 -17.67 -13.09
C PHE A 362 3.76 -16.38 -13.51
N SER A 363 3.13 -15.22 -13.35
CA SER A 363 3.73 -13.94 -13.72
C SER A 363 4.44 -13.29 -12.54
N GLU A 364 5.60 -12.68 -12.82
CA GLU A 364 6.28 -11.79 -11.88
C GLU A 364 5.90 -10.31 -12.12
N ASN A 365 5.10 -10.01 -13.16
CA ASN A 365 4.70 -8.66 -13.53
C ASN A 365 3.39 -8.23 -12.83
N ASP A 366 3.53 -7.38 -11.80
CA ASP A 366 2.41 -6.86 -11.00
C ASP A 366 1.45 -5.93 -11.77
N LYS A 367 1.89 -5.34 -12.89
CA LYS A 367 1.02 -4.46 -13.70
C LYS A 367 -0.10 -5.21 -14.39
N ILE A 368 0.08 -6.50 -14.68
CA ILE A 368 -0.99 -7.34 -15.25
C ILE A 368 -2.09 -7.56 -14.22
N VAL A 369 -1.70 -7.86 -12.98
CA VAL A 369 -2.64 -8.04 -11.87
C VAL A 369 -3.40 -6.73 -11.60
N GLU A 370 -2.70 -5.61 -11.60
CA GLU A 370 -3.30 -4.27 -11.52
C GLU A 370 -4.34 -4.04 -12.63
N LYS A 371 -3.96 -4.22 -13.90
CA LYS A 371 -4.88 -4.00 -15.03
C LYS A 371 -6.08 -4.92 -15.02
N LEU A 372 -5.91 -6.19 -14.64
CA LEU A 372 -7.03 -7.11 -14.50
C LEU A 372 -8.00 -6.66 -13.39
N ILE A 373 -7.48 -6.25 -12.23
CA ILE A 373 -8.30 -5.76 -11.11
C ILE A 373 -9.03 -4.46 -11.48
N GLU A 374 -8.33 -3.49 -12.08
CA GLU A 374 -8.92 -2.23 -12.55
C GLU A 374 -10.08 -2.44 -13.54
N ASN A 375 -10.02 -3.51 -14.33
CA ASN A 375 -11.05 -3.85 -15.31
C ASN A 375 -12.09 -4.86 -14.77
N GLY A 376 -12.16 -5.04 -13.45
CA GLY A 376 -13.24 -5.77 -12.80
C GLY A 376 -13.00 -7.27 -12.64
N ALA A 377 -11.75 -7.74 -12.66
CA ALA A 377 -11.45 -9.12 -12.31
C ALA A 377 -11.88 -9.43 -10.87
N ASP A 378 -12.62 -10.51 -10.67
CA ASP A 378 -13.08 -10.97 -9.37
C ASP A 378 -11.90 -11.55 -8.57
N ILE A 379 -11.41 -10.74 -7.64
CA ILE A 379 -10.30 -11.08 -6.72
C ILE A 379 -10.62 -12.29 -5.84
N LYS A 380 -11.90 -12.53 -5.54
CA LYS A 380 -12.36 -13.60 -4.65
C LYS A 380 -12.83 -14.84 -5.42
N ALA A 381 -12.77 -14.83 -6.75
CA ALA A 381 -13.08 -15.99 -7.57
C ALA A 381 -12.22 -17.20 -7.14
N LYS A 382 -12.84 -18.38 -7.20
CA LYS A 382 -12.20 -19.67 -6.93
C LYS A 382 -12.35 -20.57 -8.14
N ASN A 383 -11.28 -21.34 -8.40
CA ASN A 383 -11.29 -22.41 -9.39
C ASN A 383 -12.02 -23.65 -8.85
N ASN A 384 -12.10 -24.71 -9.65
CA ASN A 384 -12.82 -25.94 -9.29
C ASN A 384 -12.20 -26.68 -8.09
N TYR A 385 -10.98 -26.31 -7.69
CA TYR A 385 -10.27 -26.83 -6.53
C TYR A 385 -10.46 -25.95 -5.27
N GLY A 386 -11.30 -24.90 -5.34
CA GLY A 386 -11.53 -23.98 -4.24
C GLY A 386 -10.37 -23.02 -3.97
N VAL A 387 -9.44 -22.85 -4.93
CA VAL A 387 -8.24 -22.03 -4.79
C VAL A 387 -8.45 -20.68 -5.47
N SER A 388 -8.15 -19.59 -4.76
CA SER A 388 -8.19 -18.21 -5.26
C SER A 388 -6.82 -17.72 -5.74
N SER A 389 -6.83 -16.57 -6.42
CA SER A 389 -5.62 -15.83 -6.81
C SER A 389 -4.70 -15.52 -5.62
N LEU A 390 -5.25 -15.13 -4.46
CA LEU A 390 -4.45 -14.83 -3.26
C LEU A 390 -3.72 -16.07 -2.74
N LYS A 391 -4.42 -17.21 -2.67
CA LYS A 391 -3.83 -18.48 -2.21
C LYS A 391 -2.71 -18.94 -3.15
N LEU A 392 -2.90 -18.79 -4.46
CA LEU A 392 -1.88 -19.09 -5.47
C LEU A 392 -0.65 -18.17 -5.36
N ALA A 393 -0.86 -16.86 -5.28
CA ALA A 393 0.24 -15.90 -5.14
C ALA A 393 1.05 -16.16 -3.86
N SER A 394 0.38 -16.50 -2.76
CA SER A 394 1.03 -16.79 -1.49
C SER A 394 1.98 -17.99 -1.55
N SER A 395 1.64 -19.00 -2.35
CA SER A 395 2.45 -20.21 -2.51
C SER A 395 3.53 -20.11 -3.57
N PHE A 396 3.24 -19.45 -4.69
CA PHE A 396 4.05 -19.59 -5.90
C PHE A 396 4.66 -18.28 -6.39
N SER A 397 4.11 -17.12 -6.01
CA SER A 397 4.64 -15.84 -6.45
C SER A 397 5.95 -15.52 -5.73
N LYS A 398 6.86 -14.89 -6.46
CA LYS A 398 8.06 -14.25 -5.89
C LYS A 398 7.91 -12.74 -5.74
N ASN A 399 6.87 -12.15 -6.34
CA ASN A 399 6.63 -10.72 -6.30
C ASN A 399 5.57 -10.42 -5.22
N SER A 400 6.02 -9.79 -4.13
CA SER A 400 5.16 -9.42 -3.00
C SER A 400 4.11 -8.37 -3.34
N LYS A 401 4.31 -7.56 -4.40
CA LYS A 401 3.32 -6.58 -4.83
C LYS A 401 2.03 -7.23 -5.34
N ILE A 402 2.14 -8.38 -6.01
CA ILE A 402 0.96 -9.16 -6.45
C ILE A 402 0.11 -9.54 -5.24
N VAL A 403 0.74 -10.02 -4.16
CA VAL A 403 0.05 -10.34 -2.92
C VAL A 403 -0.58 -9.10 -2.30
N SER A 404 0.15 -7.99 -2.23
CA SER A 404 -0.37 -6.71 -1.71
C SER A 404 -1.57 -6.17 -2.51
N GLN A 405 -1.54 -6.28 -3.84
CA GLN A 405 -2.65 -5.89 -4.72
C GLN A 405 -3.87 -6.77 -4.46
N LEU A 406 -3.70 -8.10 -4.40
CA LEU A 406 -4.79 -9.03 -4.13
C LEU A 406 -5.40 -8.81 -2.75
N LEU A 407 -4.58 -8.57 -1.72
CA LEU A 407 -5.03 -8.28 -0.35
C LEU A 407 -5.95 -7.04 -0.26
N SER A 408 -5.84 -6.10 -1.19
CA SER A 408 -6.73 -4.92 -1.23
C SER A 408 -8.21 -5.28 -1.42
N GLY A 409 -8.50 -6.44 -2.03
CA GLY A 409 -9.86 -6.95 -2.20
C GLY A 409 -10.42 -7.74 -1.01
N TYR A 410 -9.65 -7.91 0.07
CA TYR A 410 -10.06 -8.66 1.26
C TYR A 410 -10.21 -7.74 2.47
N GLU A 411 -10.91 -8.23 3.49
CA GLU A 411 -10.80 -7.67 4.84
C GLU A 411 -9.70 -8.40 5.62
N ILE A 412 -9.02 -7.71 6.54
CA ILE A 412 -8.04 -8.36 7.44
C ILE A 412 -8.66 -9.49 8.28
N SER A 413 -9.98 -9.43 8.49
CA SER A 413 -10.78 -10.39 9.25
C SER A 413 -11.01 -11.69 8.45
N ASP A 414 -10.85 -11.67 7.12
CA ASP A 414 -11.19 -12.77 6.24
C ASP A 414 -10.34 -14.01 6.57
N SER A 415 -11.00 -15.16 6.69
CA SER A 415 -10.33 -16.44 6.93
C SER A 415 -9.33 -16.77 5.82
N GLU A 416 -9.62 -16.34 4.60
CA GLU A 416 -8.77 -16.57 3.43
C GLU A 416 -7.43 -15.84 3.52
N VAL A 417 -7.38 -14.64 4.11
CA VAL A 417 -6.12 -13.93 4.35
C VAL A 417 -5.24 -14.71 5.32
N ARG A 418 -5.81 -15.19 6.43
CA ARG A 418 -5.09 -16.05 7.40
C ARG A 418 -4.64 -17.35 6.77
N SER A 419 -5.53 -18.05 6.07
CA SER A 419 -5.23 -19.32 5.40
C SER A 419 -4.13 -19.16 4.35
N SER A 420 -4.12 -18.04 3.63
CA SER A 420 -3.11 -17.74 2.61
C SER A 420 -1.75 -17.42 3.23
N PHE A 421 -1.73 -16.65 4.33
CA PHE A 421 -0.51 -16.42 5.11
C PHE A 421 0.08 -17.73 5.68
N ILE A 422 -0.76 -18.61 6.24
CA ILE A 422 -0.31 -19.94 6.69
C ILE A 422 0.24 -20.74 5.51
N ASN A 423 -0.38 -20.66 4.33
CA ASN A 423 0.13 -21.33 3.12
C ASN A 423 1.53 -20.85 2.74
N ALA A 424 1.76 -19.52 2.76
CA ALA A 424 3.06 -18.95 2.47
C ALA A 424 4.14 -19.43 3.45
N ILE A 425 3.77 -19.63 4.72
CA ILE A 425 4.66 -20.20 5.73
C ILE A 425 4.98 -21.67 5.42
N THR A 426 3.94 -22.48 5.15
CA THR A 426 4.11 -23.93 4.95
C THR A 426 4.82 -24.29 3.66
N GLU A 427 4.64 -23.49 2.60
CA GLU A 427 5.35 -23.63 1.31
C GLU A 427 6.75 -23.02 1.33
N GLU A 428 7.17 -22.48 2.47
CA GLU A 428 8.47 -21.82 2.66
C GLU A 428 8.70 -20.65 1.68
N SER A 429 7.65 -19.87 1.42
CA SER A 429 7.70 -18.72 0.51
C SER A 429 8.69 -17.64 1.00
N PRO A 430 9.23 -16.81 0.07
CA PRO A 430 10.19 -15.76 0.43
C PRO A 430 9.64 -14.81 1.51
N SER A 431 10.52 -14.29 2.37
CA SER A 431 10.11 -13.39 3.46
C SER A 431 9.37 -12.15 2.96
N GLN A 432 9.66 -11.68 1.74
CA GLN A 432 8.96 -10.56 1.11
C GLN A 432 7.45 -10.83 0.92
N ILE A 433 7.06 -12.09 0.67
CA ILE A 433 5.65 -12.47 0.61
C ILE A 433 5.02 -12.36 2.00
N LEU A 434 5.73 -12.81 3.04
CA LEU A 434 5.27 -12.68 4.43
C LEU A 434 5.18 -11.22 4.88
N ASP A 435 6.14 -10.39 4.44
CA ASP A 435 6.16 -8.94 4.68
C ASP A 435 4.88 -8.29 4.12
N ALA A 436 4.39 -8.69 2.94
CA ALA A 436 3.14 -8.15 2.39
C ALA A 436 1.93 -8.37 3.32
N PHE A 437 1.79 -9.57 3.90
CA PHE A 437 0.73 -9.85 4.87
C PHE A 437 0.88 -9.04 6.17
N PHE A 438 2.11 -8.87 6.64
CA PHE A 438 2.39 -8.12 7.86
C PHE A 438 2.16 -6.61 7.66
N GLU A 439 2.60 -6.05 6.53
CA GLU A 439 2.37 -4.65 6.13
C GLU A 439 0.89 -4.36 5.87
N TYR A 440 0.14 -5.36 5.43
CA TYR A 440 -1.32 -5.29 5.34
C TYR A 440 -1.99 -5.23 6.73
N GLY A 441 -1.29 -5.67 7.78
CA GLY A 441 -1.69 -5.53 9.17
C GLY A 441 -2.09 -6.84 9.85
N LEU A 442 -1.74 -8.00 9.27
CA LEU A 442 -2.13 -9.29 9.81
C LEU A 442 -1.37 -9.57 11.13
N PRO A 443 -2.07 -9.82 12.25
CA PRO A 443 -1.41 -10.05 13.53
C PRO A 443 -0.62 -11.37 13.52
N VAL A 444 0.69 -11.29 13.73
CA VAL A 444 1.61 -12.46 13.71
C VAL A 444 1.26 -13.59 14.71
N ASN A 445 0.46 -13.27 15.73
CA ASN A 445 0.06 -14.19 16.80
C ASN A 445 -1.39 -14.69 16.69
N SER A 446 -2.11 -14.37 15.61
CA SER A 446 -3.50 -14.84 15.46
C SER A 446 -3.56 -16.34 15.23
N PHE A 447 -4.47 -17.00 15.95
CA PHE A 447 -4.73 -18.41 15.73
C PHE A 447 -5.50 -18.64 14.42
N TYR A 448 -5.12 -19.70 13.72
CA TYR A 448 -5.84 -20.26 12.58
C TYR A 448 -5.89 -21.77 12.80
N ASP A 449 -7.10 -22.35 12.76
CA ASP A 449 -7.32 -23.79 12.98
C ASP A 449 -6.57 -24.35 14.21
N GLY A 450 -6.70 -23.63 15.34
CA GLY A 450 -6.14 -24.02 16.64
C GLY A 450 -4.62 -23.82 16.81
N LYS A 451 -3.91 -23.27 15.81
CA LYS A 451 -2.45 -23.05 15.86
C LYS A 451 -2.07 -21.61 15.53
N THR A 452 -0.93 -21.16 16.05
CA THR A 452 -0.33 -19.87 15.65
C THR A 452 0.55 -20.05 14.39
N PRO A 453 0.85 -18.99 13.64
CA PRO A 453 1.80 -19.02 12.52
C PRO A 453 3.15 -19.64 12.90
N LEU A 454 3.63 -19.35 14.11
CA LEU A 454 4.87 -19.94 14.64
C LEU A 454 4.77 -21.46 14.85
N MET A 455 3.62 -21.96 15.28
CA MET A 455 3.39 -23.40 15.41
C MET A 455 3.36 -24.10 14.03
N TYR A 456 2.72 -23.49 13.03
CA TYR A 456 2.74 -24.00 11.66
C TYR A 456 4.16 -24.04 11.07
N ALA A 457 4.94 -22.98 11.26
CA ALA A 457 6.33 -22.91 10.81
C ALA A 457 7.16 -24.02 11.48
N ALA A 458 7.02 -24.19 12.80
CA ALA A 458 7.71 -25.23 13.55
C ALA A 458 7.32 -26.66 13.11
N GLU A 459 6.07 -26.88 12.72
CA GLU A 459 5.54 -28.18 12.31
C GLU A 459 5.95 -28.58 10.89
N SER A 460 6.04 -27.61 9.96
CA SER A 460 6.08 -27.90 8.51
C SER A 460 7.38 -27.51 7.82
N CYS A 461 8.04 -26.42 8.23
CA CYS A 461 9.22 -25.90 7.53
C CYS A 461 10.45 -26.80 7.72
N LYS A 462 11.35 -26.79 6.74
CA LYS A 462 12.65 -27.49 6.79
C LYS A 462 13.74 -26.57 7.36
N ASP A 463 13.74 -25.30 7.00
CA ASP A 463 14.69 -24.28 7.49
C ASP A 463 14.07 -23.45 8.63
N THR A 464 14.92 -22.81 9.44
CA THR A 464 14.51 -21.96 10.57
C THR A 464 14.35 -20.49 10.19
N LYS A 465 14.59 -20.13 8.92
CA LYS A 465 14.46 -18.74 8.42
C LYS A 465 13.09 -18.13 8.69
N ILE A 466 12.01 -18.84 8.40
CA ILE A 466 10.64 -18.33 8.63
C ILE A 466 10.35 -18.24 10.14
N ILE A 467 10.82 -19.21 10.92
CA ILE A 467 10.74 -19.15 12.39
C ILE A 467 11.46 -17.90 12.90
N GLN A 468 12.68 -17.64 12.43
CA GLN A 468 13.45 -16.45 12.78
C GLN A 468 12.73 -15.17 12.37
N TRP A 469 12.15 -15.13 11.17
CA TRP A 469 11.36 -13.99 10.68
C TRP A 469 10.14 -13.74 11.59
N LEU A 470 9.39 -14.79 11.95
CA LEU A 470 8.22 -14.68 12.85
C LEU A 470 8.62 -14.18 14.23
N LEU A 471 9.70 -14.71 14.81
CA LEU A 471 10.22 -14.27 16.12
C LEU A 471 10.65 -12.80 16.08
N SER A 472 11.33 -12.39 15.02
CA SER A 472 11.77 -11.01 14.81
C SER A 472 10.60 -10.04 14.67
N ASN A 473 9.46 -10.53 14.16
CA ASN A 473 8.20 -9.79 14.07
C ASN A 473 7.28 -9.96 15.29
N GLY A 474 7.80 -10.49 16.41
CA GLY A 474 7.09 -10.51 17.69
C GLY A 474 6.20 -11.74 17.93
N ALA A 475 6.42 -12.84 17.22
CA ALA A 475 5.75 -14.10 17.50
C ALA A 475 6.05 -14.59 18.92
N LYS A 476 5.02 -15.01 19.65
CA LYS A 476 5.12 -15.49 21.03
C LYS A 476 5.38 -16.99 21.06
N ILE A 477 6.50 -17.38 21.66
CA ILE A 477 6.93 -18.78 21.79
C ILE A 477 6.10 -19.57 22.82
N ASN A 478 5.51 -18.89 23.80
CA ASN A 478 4.84 -19.51 24.95
C ASN A 478 3.33 -19.75 24.75
N TYR A 479 2.79 -19.40 23.58
CA TYR A 479 1.39 -19.68 23.26
C TYR A 479 1.16 -21.18 23.15
N LYS A 480 -0.03 -21.62 23.54
CA LYS A 480 -0.42 -23.03 23.59
C LYS A 480 -1.68 -23.26 22.79
N THR A 481 -1.75 -24.41 22.13
CA THR A 481 -3.01 -24.94 21.58
C THR A 481 -3.95 -25.36 22.71
N ASP A 482 -5.20 -25.71 22.38
CA ASP A 482 -6.16 -26.25 23.34
C ASP A 482 -5.66 -27.54 24.02
N SER A 483 -4.83 -28.31 23.33
CA SER A 483 -4.15 -29.50 23.86
C SER A 483 -2.86 -29.17 24.65
N GLY A 484 -2.58 -27.90 24.91
CA GLY A 484 -1.43 -27.44 25.69
C GLY A 484 -0.09 -27.45 24.95
N LEU A 485 -0.05 -27.65 23.63
CA LEU A 485 1.18 -27.76 22.85
C LEU A 485 1.73 -26.38 22.46
N THR A 486 3.03 -26.18 22.61
CA THR A 486 3.75 -24.98 22.19
C THR A 486 4.37 -25.15 20.79
N ALA A 487 4.87 -24.06 20.20
CA ALA A 487 5.65 -24.14 18.96
C ALA A 487 6.86 -25.10 19.07
N PHE A 488 7.52 -25.15 20.24
CA PHE A 488 8.63 -26.07 20.47
C PHE A 488 8.20 -27.55 20.46
N ASP A 489 6.97 -27.86 20.89
CA ASP A 489 6.45 -29.23 20.85
C ASP A 489 6.23 -29.71 19.42
N PHE A 490 5.76 -28.84 18.53
CA PHE A 490 5.68 -29.12 17.10
C PHE A 490 7.08 -29.25 16.48
N ALA A 491 8.00 -28.33 16.82
CA ALA A 491 9.37 -28.34 16.34
C ALA A 491 10.11 -29.65 16.69
N LYS A 492 9.89 -30.19 17.90
CA LYS A 492 10.45 -31.49 18.31
C LYS A 492 9.99 -32.62 17.39
N LYS A 493 8.70 -32.67 17.04
CA LYS A 493 8.11 -33.69 16.18
C LYS A 493 8.51 -33.56 14.70
N ASN A 494 8.82 -32.35 14.23
CA ASN A 494 9.23 -32.11 12.85
C ASN A 494 10.66 -32.62 12.60
N LYS A 495 10.78 -33.81 12.00
CA LYS A 495 12.08 -34.44 11.68
C LYS A 495 12.89 -33.70 10.60
N LYS A 496 12.24 -32.87 9.79
CA LYS A 496 12.87 -32.15 8.69
C LYS A 496 13.45 -30.80 9.12
N LEU A 497 12.94 -30.24 10.22
CA LEU A 497 13.40 -28.95 10.73
C LEU A 497 14.84 -29.01 11.23
N LYS A 498 15.67 -28.10 10.72
CA LYS A 498 17.05 -27.92 11.14
C LYS A 498 17.14 -27.60 12.63
N ARG A 499 18.09 -28.25 13.33
CA ARG A 499 18.28 -28.14 14.79
C ARG A 499 19.38 -27.13 15.15
N ASP A 500 19.23 -25.88 14.71
CA ASP A 500 20.16 -24.79 14.98
C ASP A 500 19.79 -23.96 16.22
N SER A 501 20.47 -22.83 16.44
CA SER A 501 20.21 -21.95 17.58
C SER A 501 18.78 -21.39 17.60
N VAL A 502 18.18 -21.11 16.43
CA VAL A 502 16.81 -20.61 16.33
C VAL A 502 15.83 -21.71 16.78
N PHE A 503 16.06 -22.95 16.36
CA PHE A 503 15.29 -24.09 16.83
C PHE A 503 15.28 -24.19 18.37
N TRP A 504 16.46 -24.10 19.00
CA TRP A 504 16.57 -24.20 20.46
C TRP A 504 16.00 -22.98 21.20
N SER A 505 15.98 -21.80 20.55
CA SER A 505 15.38 -20.60 21.14
C SER A 505 13.88 -20.74 21.40
N LEU A 506 13.18 -21.63 20.68
CA LEU A 506 11.76 -21.90 20.90
C LEU A 506 11.46 -22.54 22.26
N GLY A 507 12.44 -23.19 22.90
CA GLY A 507 12.28 -23.88 24.18
C GLY A 507 12.78 -23.10 25.40
N ASN A 508 13.40 -21.93 25.19
CA ASN A 508 13.93 -21.10 26.27
C ASN A 508 12.83 -20.11 26.73
N PHE A 509 12.11 -20.45 27.80
CA PHE A 509 11.10 -19.60 28.43
C PHE A 509 11.49 -19.26 29.87
#